data_AF-A0A2N5CTC4-F1
#
_entry.id   AF-A0A2N5CTC4-F1
#
_cell.length_a   1.000
_cell.length_b   1.000
_cell.length_c   1.000
_cell.angle_alpha   90.00
_cell.angle_beta   90.00
_cell.angle_gamma   90.00
#
_symmetry.space_group_name_H-M   'P 1'
#
loop_
_entity.id
_entity.type
_entity.pdbx_description
1 polymer ?
#
loop_
_entity_poly.entity_id
_entity_poly.type
_entity_poly.pdbx_seq_one_letter_code
_entity_poly.pdbx_strand_id
1 'polypeptide(L)' 'MPSQNDHLREAERLERQAEIADSAHARDALRRMAQTSRVTAAMVGLMEACAEDAPAAAC' A
#
# COMPACT_ATOMS: atom_id res chain seq x y z
N MET A 1 -5.51 9.51 -8.01
CA MET A 1 -5.36 8.21 -7.33
C MET A 1 -4.51 8.45 -6.08
N PRO A 2 -4.79 7.78 -4.95
CA PRO A 2 -3.84 7.76 -3.83
C PRO A 2 -2.45 7.30 -4.31
N SER A 3 -1.40 7.87 -3.75
CA SER A 3 -0.01 7.61 -4.14
C SER A 3 0.49 6.29 -3.57
N GLN A 4 1.63 5.78 -4.09
CA GLN A 4 2.32 4.64 -3.48
C GLN A 4 2.53 4.84 -1.97
N ASN A 5 2.95 6.04 -1.57
CA ASN A 5 3.23 6.37 -0.17
C ASN A 5 1.99 6.31 0.72
N ASP A 6 0.81 6.66 0.21
CA ASP A 6 -0.43 6.58 0.98
C ASP A 6 -0.76 5.12 1.33
N HIS A 7 -0.55 4.21 0.38
CA HIS A 7 -0.74 2.78 0.57
C HIS A 7 0.29 2.17 1.55
N LEU A 8 1.54 2.65 1.55
CA LEU A 8 2.55 2.23 2.52
C LEU A 8 2.18 2.70 3.94
N ARG A 9 1.77 3.95 4.09
CA ARG A 9 1.34 4.51 5.39
C ARG A 9 0.14 3.78 5.96
N GLU A 10 -0.83 3.43 5.13
CA GLU A 10 -2.00 2.65 5.57
C GLU A 10 -1.61 1.23 5.96
N ALA A 11 -0.68 0.58 5.25
CA ALA A 11 -0.17 -0.73 5.64
C ALA A 11 0.47 -0.71 7.04
N GLU A 12 1.35 0.26 7.31
CA GLU A 12 1.97 0.40 8.63
C GLU A 12 0.93 0.69 9.73
N ARG A 13 -0.08 1.52 9.43
CA ARG A 13 -1.15 1.83 10.36
C ARG A 13 -1.94 0.57 10.73
N LEU A 14 -2.27 -0.25 9.74
CA LEU A 14 -2.99 -1.52 9.94
C LEU A 14 -2.15 -2.53 10.74
N GLU A 15 -0.83 -2.56 10.53
CA GLU A 15 0.10 -3.39 11.32
C GLU A 15 0.17 -2.96 12.78
N ARG A 16 0.32 -1.65 13.04
CA ARG A 16 0.25 -1.09 14.40
C ARG A 16 -1.08 -1.38 15.07
N GLN A 17 -2.18 -1.32 14.34
CA GLN A 17 -3.51 -1.71 14.86
C GLN A 17 -3.57 -3.20 15.19
N ALA A 18 -2.95 -4.05 14.38
CA ALA A 18 -2.90 -5.49 14.63
C ALA A 18 -2.05 -5.84 15.87
N GLU A 19 -1.05 -5.04 16.21
CA GLU A 19 -0.25 -5.25 17.43
C GLU A 19 -1.06 -5.04 18.71
N ILE A 20 -1.99 -4.09 18.70
CA ILE A 20 -2.80 -3.72 19.87
C ILE A 20 -4.21 -4.32 19.88
N ALA A 21 -4.58 -5.10 18.86
CA ALA A 21 -5.92 -5.67 18.76
C ALA A 21 -6.11 -6.88 19.68
N ASP A 22 -7.10 -6.82 20.56
CA ASP A 22 -7.38 -7.88 21.55
C ASP A 22 -7.88 -9.18 20.91
N SER A 23 -8.58 -9.08 19.79
CA SER A 23 -9.18 -10.20 19.07
C SER A 23 -8.23 -10.83 18.06
N ALA A 24 -8.04 -12.15 18.12
CA ALA A 24 -7.28 -12.89 17.11
C ALA A 24 -7.85 -12.72 15.70
N HIS A 25 -9.18 -12.74 15.57
CA HIS A 25 -9.86 -12.51 14.30
C HIS A 25 -9.61 -11.10 13.76
N ALA A 26 -9.64 -10.08 14.63
CA ALA A 26 -9.36 -8.70 14.26
C ALA A 26 -7.90 -8.53 13.82
N ARG A 27 -6.95 -9.15 14.53
CA ARG A 27 -5.53 -9.17 14.15
C ARG A 27 -5.32 -9.76 12.75
N ASP A 28 -5.94 -10.90 12.47
CA ASP A 28 -5.81 -11.55 11.16
C ASP A 28 -6.49 -10.76 10.04
N ALA A 29 -7.59 -10.08 10.32
CA ALA A 29 -8.21 -9.17 9.36
C ALA A 29 -7.29 -7.97 9.06
N LEU A 30 -6.76 -7.31 10.09
CA LEU A 30 -5.87 -6.16 9.96
C LEU A 30 -4.58 -6.52 9.21
N ARG A 31 -3.98 -7.68 9.48
CA ARG A 31 -2.80 -8.16 8.75
C ARG A 31 -3.08 -8.41 7.27
N ARG A 32 -4.23 -8.99 6.93
CA ARG A 32 -4.62 -9.19 5.53
C ARG A 32 -4.85 -7.87 4.81
N MET A 33 -5.46 -6.89 5.49
CA MET A 33 -5.63 -5.55 4.95
C MET A 33 -4.28 -4.86 4.74
N ALA A 34 -3.35 -4.96 5.70
CA ALA A 34 -2.01 -4.40 5.59
C ALA A 34 -1.25 -5.00 4.40
N GLN A 35 -1.30 -6.32 4.26
CA GLN A 35 -0.70 -7.03 3.12
C GLN A 35 -1.29 -6.55 1.80
N THR A 36 -2.61 -6.39 1.73
CA THR A 36 -3.30 -5.89 0.53
C THR A 36 -2.82 -4.48 0.18
N SER A 37 -2.70 -3.60 1.18
CA SER A 37 -2.21 -2.23 0.99
C SER A 37 -0.76 -2.20 0.49
N ARG A 38 0.12 -3.09 0.98
CA ARG A 38 1.50 -3.21 0.48
C ARG A 38 1.56 -3.67 -0.98
N VAL A 39 0.71 -4.63 -1.37
CA VAL A 39 0.62 -5.08 -2.77
C VAL A 39 0.15 -3.94 -3.66
N THR A 40 -0.87 -3.18 -3.23
CA THR A 40 -1.32 -2.01 -3.97
C THR A 40 -0.22 -0.95 -4.07
N ALA A 41 0.53 -0.68 -2.99
CA ALA A 41 1.68 0.23 -3.03
C ALA A 41 2.75 -0.19 -4.05
N ALA A 42 3.06 -1.49 -4.12
CA ALA A 42 4.00 -2.01 -5.11
C ALA A 42 3.48 -1.81 -6.53
N MET A 43 2.20 -2.11 -6.78
CA MET A 43 1.58 -1.91 -8.09
C MET A 43 1.54 -0.44 -8.50
N VAL A 44 1.14 0.46 -7.59
CA VAL A 44 1.10 1.90 -7.84
C VAL A 44 2.50 2.45 -8.11
N GLY A 45 3.50 2.03 -7.33
CA GLY A 45 4.88 2.46 -7.57
C GLY A 45 5.44 2.00 -8.91
N LEU A 46 5.09 0.79 -9.36
CA LEU A 46 5.44 0.34 -10.71
C LEU A 46 4.75 1.19 -11.79
N MET A 47 3.48 1.54 -11.61
CA MET A 47 2.76 2.41 -12.54
C MET A 47 3.35 3.83 -12.56
N GLU A 48 3.66 4.40 -11.39
CA GLU A 48 4.30 5.71 -11.24
C GLU A 48 5.68 5.72 -11.92
N ALA A 49 6.51 4.70 -11.69
CA ALA A 49 7.81 4.57 -12.35
C ALA A 49 7.70 4.45 -13.88
N CYS A 50 6.78 3.62 -14.38
CA CYS A 50 6.54 3.49 -15.82
C CYS A 50 6.03 4.80 -16.47
N ALA A 51 5.30 5.63 -15.73
CA ALA A 51 4.83 6.93 -16.21
C ALA A 51 5.96 7.96 -16.27
N GLU A 52 6.88 7.95 -15.30
CA GLU A 52 8.08 8.79 -15.30
C GLU A 52 9.07 8.39 -16.41
N ASP A 53 9.18 7.09 -16.73
CA ASP A 53 10.01 6.56 -17.81
C ASP A 53 9.40 6.73 -19.22
N ALA A 54 8.16 7.19 -19.33
CA ALA A 54 7.57 7.52 -20.62
C ALA A 54 8.33 8.71 -21.21
N PRO A 55 8.99 8.59 -22.38
CA PRO A 55 9.63 9.73 -23.00
C PRO A 55 8.55 10.79 -23.21
N ALA A 56 8.75 11.98 -22.63
CA ALA A 56 7.95 13.16 -22.92
C ALA A 56 7.79 13.19 -24.44
N ALA A 57 6.56 13.01 -24.93
CA ALA A 57 6.28 12.93 -26.34
C ALA A 57 6.81 14.22 -26.99
N ALA A 58 8.02 14.16 -27.54
CA ALA A 58 8.61 15.21 -28.34
C ALA A 58 8.01 15.05 -29.74
N CYS A 59 6.83 15.63 -29.92
CA CYS A 59 6.21 15.95 -31.21
C CYS A 59 5.31 17.17 -31.02
#